data_AF-A0A940HLV3-F1
#
_entry.id   AF-A0A940HLV3-F1
#
_cell.length_a   1.000
_cell.length_b   1.000
_cell.length_c   1.000
_cell.angle_alpha   90.00
_cell.angle_beta   90.00
_cell.angle_gamma   90.00
#
_symmetry.space_group_name_H-M   'P 1'
#
loop_
_entity.id
_entity.type
_entity.pdbx_description
1 polymer ?
#
loop_
_entity_poly.entity_id
_entity_poly.type
_entity_poly.pdbx_seq_one_letter_code
_entity_poly.pdbx_strand_id
1 'polypeptide(L)'
;AGDNPGLSFSKLFEKTYADDRYISGYFNGIYTFAGKYSFSSSIRIDQSNLFGTDPKYRYKPLWSVGAAWNIHREEFMQQQDIFSTLKLRLAYGINGNTSKSSIPQIVANYANNLRTSPVSTALELFSLENAGLRWEETRNLNAGLDFQIGKHISGNLDYYKRESMELLAASQIDPTRGASSAVVNAASIRNHGIELALHADWISNKQFNWNTGLVISKNINKVTNLYLNNKQVSYSYLSNNYVTGYPVGAMFSYRYAGLDTNGLPLMYDKNGKIKSPGYGTLDEGFDDLVYNGNGIPSITMGLSNRIDIGNFYVYAMVDFYGGFKTRIPSTSVNATRPQQGAENYFKQKGDEATTSVMGLYPYWLINAYHSYVYSYQDRSVVNGAYFVLRDITVSYNFRKVKAIQQAGFSNFELKLQATNIGTLALNSEHYSIATGSYLRRKLVPTYTIGLFTNF
;
A
#
# COMPACT_ATOMS: atom_id res chain seq x y z
N ALA A 1 -46.21 -15.58 -22.27
CA ALA A 1 -45.25 -16.68 -22.17
C ALA A 1 -43.88 -16.07 -21.97
N GLY A 2 -43.42 -16.03 -20.72
CA GLY A 2 -42.13 -15.43 -20.35
C GLY A 2 -41.08 -16.51 -20.27
N ASP A 3 -40.14 -16.50 -21.22
CA ASP A 3 -38.93 -17.30 -21.15
C ASP A 3 -37.97 -16.64 -20.16
N ASN A 4 -37.94 -17.20 -18.96
CA ASN A 4 -36.88 -16.94 -18.00
C ASN A 4 -35.60 -17.55 -18.58
N PRO A 5 -34.51 -16.79 -18.78
CA PRO A 5 -33.25 -17.34 -19.27
C PRO A 5 -32.77 -18.38 -18.24
N GLY A 6 -32.59 -19.62 -18.70
CA GLY A 6 -32.33 -20.78 -17.86
C GLY A 6 -31.29 -20.51 -16.77
N LEU A 7 -31.72 -20.62 -15.52
CA LEU A 7 -30.84 -20.78 -14.37
C LEU A 7 -30.00 -22.03 -14.60
N SER A 8 -28.77 -21.86 -15.09
CA SER A 8 -27.79 -22.93 -15.17
C SER A 8 -27.38 -23.32 -13.75
N PHE A 9 -27.95 -24.42 -13.23
CA PHE A 9 -27.66 -24.94 -11.89
C PHE A 9 -26.16 -25.22 -11.64
N SER A 10 -25.36 -25.36 -12.71
CA SER A 10 -23.89 -25.46 -12.61
C SER A 10 -23.23 -24.23 -11.97
N LYS A 11 -23.85 -23.04 -12.03
CA LYS A 11 -23.34 -21.82 -11.39
C LYS A 11 -23.76 -21.65 -9.93
N LEU A 12 -24.74 -22.43 -9.45
CA LEU A 12 -25.27 -22.31 -8.09
C LEU A 12 -24.43 -23.07 -7.04
N PHE A 13 -23.57 -24.00 -7.49
CA PHE A 13 -22.80 -24.88 -6.61
C PHE A 13 -21.35 -25.01 -7.07
N GLU A 14 -20.63 -23.90 -7.25
CA GLU A 14 -19.16 -23.92 -7.27
C GLU A 14 -18.66 -24.40 -5.89
N LYS A 15 -18.65 -25.72 -5.71
CA LYS A 15 -18.17 -26.40 -4.51
C LYS A 15 -16.65 -26.52 -4.62
N THR A 16 -15.97 -25.51 -4.13
CA THR A 16 -14.52 -25.59 -3.92
C THR A 16 -14.27 -26.36 -2.63
N TYR A 17 -13.70 -27.57 -2.73
CA TYR A 17 -13.20 -28.31 -1.59
C TYR A 17 -11.77 -27.83 -1.29
N ALA A 18 -11.61 -27.07 -0.21
CA ALA A 18 -10.32 -26.70 0.33
C ALA A 18 -10.09 -27.47 1.65
N ASP A 19 -8.98 -28.19 1.74
CA ASP A 19 -8.51 -28.84 2.98
C ASP A 19 -7.19 -28.19 3.36
N ASP A 20 -7.18 -27.48 4.49
CA ASP A 20 -6.05 -26.74 5.02
C ASP A 20 -5.67 -27.34 6.37
N ARG A 21 -4.53 -28.03 6.44
CA ARG A 21 -4.05 -28.69 7.65
C ARG A 21 -2.77 -28.01 8.10
N TYR A 22 -2.74 -27.61 9.37
CA TYR A 22 -1.57 -26.99 9.99
C TYR A 22 -1.28 -27.64 11.34
N ILE A 23 0.01 -27.81 11.64
CA ILE A 23 0.47 -28.13 12.99
C ILE A 23 1.64 -27.21 13.34
N SER A 24 1.60 -26.61 14.52
CA SER A 24 2.60 -25.65 14.99
C SER A 24 3.06 -26.04 16.39
N GLY A 25 4.37 -26.06 16.59
CA GLY A 25 4.99 -26.09 17.92
C GLY A 25 5.71 -24.78 18.18
N TYR A 26 5.60 -24.21 19.37
CA TYR A 26 6.28 -22.96 19.72
C TYR A 26 6.79 -22.97 21.16
N PHE A 27 7.83 -22.17 21.39
CA PHE A 27 8.41 -21.90 22.70
C PHE A 27 8.78 -20.41 22.78
N ASN A 28 8.52 -19.81 23.93
CA ASN A 28 8.88 -18.43 24.23
C ASN A 28 9.56 -18.38 25.61
N GLY A 29 10.68 -17.66 25.69
CA GLY A 29 11.41 -17.45 26.93
C GLY A 29 11.72 -15.96 27.11
N ILE A 30 11.46 -15.43 28.30
CA ILE A 30 11.81 -14.06 28.67
C ILE A 30 12.48 -14.12 30.04
N TYR A 31 13.64 -13.48 30.16
CA TYR A 31 14.36 -13.32 31.41
C TYR A 31 14.65 -11.84 31.64
N THR A 32 14.42 -11.33 32.85
CA THR A 32 14.75 -9.95 33.21
C THR A 32 15.61 -9.92 34.46
N PHE A 33 16.87 -9.49 34.30
CA PHE A 33 17.82 -9.35 35.40
C PHE A 33 17.68 -7.98 36.06
N ALA A 34 17.53 -7.97 37.38
CA ALA A 34 17.44 -6.77 38.23
C ALA A 34 16.38 -5.74 37.80
N GLY A 35 15.40 -6.15 36.98
CA GLY A 35 14.49 -5.22 36.32
C GLY A 35 15.13 -4.28 35.30
N LYS A 36 16.42 -4.44 34.97
CA LYS A 36 17.20 -3.54 34.11
C LYS A 36 17.42 -4.10 32.71
N TYR A 37 17.81 -5.37 32.61
CA TYR A 37 18.15 -6.01 31.35
C TYR A 37 17.20 -7.15 31.08
N SER A 38 16.42 -7.04 30.01
CA SER A 38 15.52 -8.08 29.56
C SER A 38 16.10 -8.76 28.33
N PHE A 39 16.09 -10.09 28.32
CA PHE A 39 16.37 -10.91 27.16
C PHE A 39 15.11 -11.71 26.81
N SER A 40 14.81 -11.81 25.53
CA SER A 40 13.67 -12.54 24.99
C SER A 40 14.12 -13.44 23.85
N SER A 41 13.53 -14.62 23.78
CA SER A 41 13.74 -15.57 22.69
C SER A 41 12.42 -16.26 22.35
N SER A 42 12.23 -16.54 21.06
CA SER A 42 11.12 -17.37 20.58
C SER A 42 11.63 -18.33 19.51
N ILE A 43 11.04 -19.51 19.47
CA ILE A 43 11.19 -20.45 18.35
C ILE A 43 9.83 -21.07 18.04
N ARG A 44 9.55 -21.24 16.77
CA ARG A 44 8.32 -21.83 16.25
C ARG A 44 8.64 -22.73 15.06
N ILE A 45 7.99 -23.87 14.99
CA ILE A 45 8.05 -24.80 13.86
C ILE A 45 6.63 -24.99 13.36
N ASP A 46 6.39 -24.62 12.11
CA ASP A 46 5.10 -24.72 11.44
C ASP A 46 5.16 -25.78 10.35
N GLN A 47 4.13 -26.63 10.29
CA GLN A 47 3.89 -27.57 9.20
C GLN A 47 2.51 -27.32 8.57
N SER A 48 2.41 -27.51 7.26
CA SER A 48 1.21 -27.29 6.43
C SER A 48 1.16 -28.31 5.29
N ASN A 49 -0.04 -28.69 4.86
CA ASN A 49 -0.25 -29.50 3.65
C ASN A 49 -0.12 -28.69 2.34
N LEU A 50 0.08 -27.36 2.42
CA LEU A 50 0.27 -26.47 1.27
C LEU A 50 1.74 -26.33 0.82
N PHE A 51 2.67 -27.10 1.40
CA PHE A 51 4.08 -27.04 1.01
C PHE A 51 4.41 -27.80 -0.26
N GLY A 52 5.51 -27.41 -0.88
CA GLY A 52 6.22 -28.24 -1.84
C GLY A 52 6.36 -29.68 -1.33
N THR A 53 6.27 -30.63 -2.25
CA THR A 53 6.39 -32.05 -1.96
C THR A 53 7.80 -32.42 -1.46
N ASP A 54 8.79 -31.52 -1.55
CA ASP A 54 10.14 -31.71 -1.00
C ASP A 54 10.20 -31.49 0.54
N PRO A 55 10.60 -32.51 1.33
CA PRO A 55 10.77 -32.40 2.79
C PRO A 55 11.67 -31.25 3.26
N LYS A 56 12.65 -30.83 2.46
CA LYS A 56 13.58 -29.74 2.79
C LYS A 56 12.87 -28.41 3.05
N TYR A 57 11.72 -28.17 2.43
CA TYR A 57 10.97 -26.91 2.56
C TYR A 57 9.88 -26.97 3.63
N ARG A 58 9.61 -28.15 4.22
CA ARG A 58 8.55 -28.34 5.23
C ARG A 58 8.99 -28.04 6.66
N TYR A 59 10.30 -28.07 6.96
CA TYR A 59 10.84 -27.96 8.31
C TYR A 59 11.76 -26.74 8.48
N LYS A 60 11.22 -25.53 8.29
CA LYS A 60 11.97 -24.29 8.57
C LYS A 60 11.60 -23.72 9.95
N PRO A 61 12.52 -23.68 10.93
CA PRO A 61 12.26 -23.04 12.21
C PRO A 61 12.23 -21.52 12.05
N LEU A 62 11.16 -20.91 12.54
CA LEU A 62 11.02 -19.47 12.73
C LEU A 62 11.50 -19.12 14.12
N TRP A 63 12.25 -18.04 14.29
CA TRP A 63 12.79 -17.68 15.59
C TRP A 63 13.00 -16.18 15.72
N SER A 64 13.03 -15.69 16.95
CA SER A 64 13.42 -14.32 17.24
C SER A 64 14.22 -14.24 18.52
N VAL A 65 15.12 -13.27 18.60
CA VAL A 65 15.81 -12.88 19.83
C VAL A 65 15.69 -11.38 20.00
N GLY A 66 15.64 -10.93 21.25
CA GLY A 66 15.59 -9.52 21.55
C GLY A 66 16.15 -9.20 22.91
N ALA A 67 16.74 -8.02 23.04
CA ALA A 67 17.24 -7.46 24.26
C ALA A 67 16.59 -6.11 24.53
N ALA A 68 16.36 -5.79 25.80
CA ALA A 68 15.93 -4.47 26.21
C ALA A 68 16.71 -4.02 27.45
N TRP A 69 17.05 -2.74 27.49
CA TRP A 69 17.77 -2.11 28.58
C TRP A 69 16.95 -0.93 29.12
N ASN A 70 16.46 -1.07 30.36
CA ASN A 70 15.77 -0.03 31.09
C ASN A 70 16.82 0.94 31.70
N ILE A 71 17.36 1.82 30.86
CA ILE A 71 18.42 2.79 31.22
C ILE A 71 18.00 3.65 32.42
N HIS A 72 16.73 4.08 32.49
CA HIS A 72 16.20 4.87 33.61
C HIS A 72 16.30 4.20 34.99
N ARG A 73 16.57 2.89 35.05
CA ARG A 73 16.77 2.16 36.32
C ARG A 73 18.24 2.09 36.73
N GLU A 74 19.16 2.63 35.94
CA GLU A 74 20.58 2.66 36.29
C GLU A 74 20.89 3.68 37.37
N GLU A 75 21.90 3.38 38.19
CA GLU A 75 22.30 4.26 39.30
C GLU A 75 22.73 5.64 38.81
N PHE A 76 23.42 5.70 37.67
CA PHE A 76 23.83 6.97 37.04
C PHE A 76 22.64 7.80 36.52
N MET A 77 21.46 7.21 36.36
CA MET A 77 20.23 7.92 35.94
C MET A 77 19.36 8.35 37.12
N GLN A 78 19.74 8.04 38.37
CA GLN A 78 18.92 8.38 39.54
C GLN A 78 18.99 9.87 39.91
N GLN A 79 20.04 10.58 39.47
CA GLN A 79 20.27 11.99 39.83
C GLN A 79 19.73 13.00 38.80
N GLN A 80 19.06 12.53 37.73
CA GLN A 80 18.48 13.40 36.70
C GLN A 80 16.95 13.43 36.81
N ASP A 81 16.36 14.58 36.50
CA ASP A 81 14.90 14.80 36.55
C ASP A 81 14.25 14.91 35.14
N ILE A 82 15.03 14.67 34.09
CA ILE A 82 14.61 14.86 32.70
C ILE A 82 13.76 13.67 32.23
N PHE A 83 14.29 12.45 32.35
CA PHE A 83 13.66 11.23 31.86
C PHE A 83 13.09 10.41 33.02
N SER A 84 11.76 10.26 33.05
CA SER A 84 11.09 9.32 33.96
C SER A 84 11.11 7.89 33.43
N THR A 85 11.13 7.75 32.10
CA THR A 85 11.36 6.48 31.41
C THR A 85 12.40 6.69 30.32
N LEU A 86 13.33 5.76 30.22
CA LEU A 86 14.27 5.64 29.11
C LEU A 86 14.60 4.15 28.95
N LYS A 87 14.24 3.59 27.80
CA LYS A 87 14.39 2.17 27.50
C LYS A 87 14.86 1.97 26.07
N LEU A 88 15.96 1.26 25.91
CA LEU A 88 16.47 0.83 24.61
C LEU A 88 15.98 -0.60 24.33
N ARG A 89 15.53 -0.86 23.10
CA ARG A 89 15.08 -2.17 22.61
C ARG A 89 15.85 -2.52 21.33
N LEU A 90 16.23 -3.78 21.19
CA LEU A 90 16.78 -4.34 19.96
C LEU A 90 16.22 -5.75 19.77
N ALA A 91 15.68 -6.05 18.60
CA ALA A 91 15.15 -7.37 18.29
C ALA A 91 15.51 -7.77 16.85
N TYR A 92 15.83 -9.05 16.67
CA TYR A 92 16.03 -9.66 15.37
C TYR A 92 15.25 -10.96 15.29
N GLY A 93 14.54 -11.20 14.20
CA GLY A 93 13.82 -12.46 14.02
C GLY A 93 13.45 -12.76 12.58
N ILE A 94 13.17 -14.02 12.33
CA ILE A 94 12.78 -14.58 11.06
C ILE A 94 11.35 -15.09 11.19
N ASN A 95 10.48 -14.57 10.34
CA ASN A 95 9.09 -15.00 10.19
C ASN A 95 8.89 -15.64 8.81
N GLY A 96 7.88 -16.49 8.66
CA GLY A 96 7.52 -17.16 7.42
C GLY A 96 6.04 -16.99 7.12
N ASN A 97 5.69 -16.82 5.85
CA ASN A 97 4.30 -16.90 5.38
C ASN A 97 4.11 -18.05 4.38
N THR A 98 3.00 -18.78 4.50
CA THR A 98 2.55 -19.74 3.50
C THR A 98 1.50 -19.06 2.62
N SER A 99 1.87 -18.70 1.40
CA SER A 99 0.87 -18.22 0.45
C SER A 99 0.02 -19.38 -0.08
N LYS A 100 -1.29 -19.14 -0.19
CA LYS A 100 -2.25 -20.07 -0.82
C LYS A 100 -2.38 -19.83 -2.34
N SER A 101 -1.63 -18.87 -2.89
CA SER A 101 -1.70 -18.49 -4.30
C SER A 101 -1.00 -19.46 -5.26
N SER A 102 -0.25 -20.43 -4.72
CA SER A 102 0.37 -21.51 -5.48
C SER A 102 0.13 -22.81 -4.73
N ILE A 103 -0.17 -23.85 -5.47
CA ILE A 103 -0.33 -25.21 -4.95
C ILE A 103 0.78 -26.08 -5.54
N PRO A 104 1.29 -27.05 -4.77
CA PRO A 104 2.37 -27.91 -5.23
C PRO A 104 1.89 -28.93 -6.28
N GLN A 105 0.59 -29.21 -6.36
CA GLN A 105 0.01 -30.20 -7.27
C GLN A 105 -0.37 -29.62 -8.63
N ILE A 106 -0.39 -30.51 -9.63
CA ILE A 106 -1.04 -30.26 -10.92
C ILE A 106 -2.54 -30.32 -10.72
N VAL A 107 -3.25 -29.23 -11.06
CA VAL A 107 -4.70 -29.17 -11.06
C VAL A 107 -5.16 -28.73 -12.43
N ALA A 108 -6.20 -29.39 -12.94
CA ALA A 108 -6.89 -28.99 -14.15
C ALA A 108 -8.36 -28.73 -13.84
N ASN A 109 -8.90 -27.68 -14.42
CA ASN A 109 -10.31 -27.35 -14.35
C ASN A 109 -11.03 -27.95 -15.54
N TYR A 110 -12.29 -28.32 -15.33
CA TYR A 110 -13.18 -28.60 -16.45
C TYR A 110 -13.42 -27.32 -17.24
N ALA A 111 -13.22 -27.39 -18.57
CA ALA A 111 -13.41 -26.28 -19.49
C ALA A 111 -14.17 -26.75 -20.73
N ASN A 112 -14.80 -25.79 -21.42
CA ASN A 112 -15.39 -26.03 -22.72
C ASN A 112 -14.36 -25.71 -23.81
N ASN A 113 -14.16 -26.63 -24.74
CA ASN A 113 -13.32 -26.40 -25.90
C ASN A 113 -14.11 -25.67 -26.99
N LEU A 114 -13.98 -24.35 -27.05
CA LEU A 114 -14.64 -23.52 -28.07
C LEU A 114 -14.04 -23.67 -29.47
N ARG A 115 -12.96 -24.45 -29.64
CA ARG A 115 -12.33 -24.70 -30.94
C ARG A 115 -12.95 -25.88 -31.70
N THR A 116 -13.87 -26.62 -31.10
CA THR A 116 -14.61 -27.72 -31.75
C THR A 116 -16.06 -27.33 -32.01
N SER A 117 -16.66 -27.91 -33.06
CA SER A 117 -18.09 -27.82 -33.34
C SER A 117 -18.67 -29.22 -33.56
N PRO A 118 -19.55 -29.73 -32.67
CA PRO A 118 -20.05 -29.07 -31.46
C PRO A 118 -18.95 -28.85 -30.40
N VAL A 119 -19.20 -27.93 -29.47
CA VAL A 119 -18.31 -27.65 -28.34
C VAL A 119 -18.12 -28.93 -27.53
N SER A 120 -16.88 -29.35 -27.36
CA SER A 120 -16.53 -30.54 -26.58
C SER A 120 -16.07 -30.15 -25.18
N THR A 121 -16.10 -31.13 -24.28
CA THR A 121 -15.50 -30.99 -22.96
C THR A 121 -13.98 -31.06 -23.08
N ALA A 122 -13.27 -30.34 -22.21
CA ALA A 122 -11.82 -30.34 -22.12
C ALA A 122 -11.37 -30.11 -20.67
N LEU A 123 -10.09 -30.35 -20.43
CA LEU A 123 -9.41 -29.96 -19.21
C LEU A 123 -8.49 -28.79 -19.54
N GLU A 124 -8.64 -27.69 -18.82
CA GLU A 124 -7.73 -26.55 -18.86
C GLU A 124 -6.81 -26.62 -17.65
N LEU A 125 -5.51 -26.53 -17.87
CA LEU A 125 -4.52 -26.56 -16.81
C LEU A 125 -4.68 -25.32 -15.91
N PHE A 126 -4.97 -25.54 -14.63
CA PHE A 126 -5.12 -24.47 -13.63
C PHE A 126 -3.82 -24.21 -12.88
N SER A 127 -3.08 -25.27 -12.53
CA SER A 127 -1.77 -25.17 -11.87
C SER A 127 -0.80 -26.19 -12.45
N LEU A 128 0.46 -25.78 -12.53
CA LEU A 128 1.59 -26.68 -12.75
C LEU A 128 2.09 -27.25 -11.43
N GLU A 129 2.78 -28.38 -11.51
CA GLU A 129 3.51 -28.92 -10.36
C GLU A 129 4.55 -27.91 -9.88
N ASN A 130 4.57 -27.63 -8.57
CA ASN A 130 5.56 -26.77 -7.95
C ASN A 130 6.19 -27.47 -6.74
N ALA A 131 6.98 -28.51 -7.00
CA ALA A 131 7.70 -29.25 -5.96
C ALA A 131 8.68 -28.36 -5.16
N GLY A 132 9.16 -27.25 -5.76
CA GLY A 132 10.07 -26.28 -5.14
C GLY A 132 9.38 -25.16 -4.35
N LEU A 133 8.07 -25.24 -4.15
CA LEU A 133 7.28 -24.28 -3.38
C LEU A 133 7.77 -24.22 -1.93
N ARG A 134 8.21 -23.03 -1.51
CA ARG A 134 8.79 -22.78 -0.19
C ARG A 134 8.20 -21.54 0.46
N TRP A 135 8.45 -21.41 1.76
CA TRP A 135 8.04 -20.26 2.57
C TRP A 135 8.58 -18.94 2.02
N GLU A 136 7.73 -17.92 2.02
CA GLU A 136 8.17 -16.53 1.95
C GLU A 136 8.80 -16.17 3.29
N GLU A 137 10.10 -15.86 3.30
CA GLU A 137 10.87 -15.61 4.52
C GLU A 137 10.97 -14.10 4.76
N THR A 138 10.64 -13.63 5.96
CA THR A 138 10.80 -12.23 6.34
C THR A 138 11.77 -12.11 7.51
N ARG A 139 12.92 -11.47 7.28
CA ARG A 139 13.89 -11.13 8.32
C ARG A 139 13.61 -9.72 8.82
N ASN A 140 13.39 -9.57 10.12
CA ASN A 140 13.05 -8.32 10.77
C ASN A 140 14.14 -7.95 11.77
N LEU A 141 14.70 -6.75 11.62
CA LEU A 141 15.50 -6.06 12.63
C LEU A 141 14.67 -4.87 13.11
N ASN A 142 14.55 -4.71 14.42
CA ASN A 142 13.91 -3.56 15.04
C ASN A 142 14.81 -3.03 16.17
N ALA A 143 15.05 -1.73 16.17
CA ALA A 143 15.74 -1.02 17.24
C ALA A 143 14.84 0.13 17.68
N GLY A 144 14.52 0.21 18.98
CA GLY A 144 13.57 1.18 19.51
C GLY A 144 14.11 1.90 20.73
N LEU A 145 13.83 3.19 20.84
CA LEU A 145 14.08 3.98 22.04
C LEU A 145 12.75 4.49 22.57
N ASP A 146 12.30 3.94 23.71
CA ASP A 146 11.13 4.43 24.41
C ASP A 146 11.57 5.45 25.46
N PHE A 147 10.86 6.57 25.56
CA PHE A 147 11.19 7.63 26.52
C PHE A 147 9.95 8.31 27.06
N GLN A 148 10.11 8.88 28.26
CA GLN A 148 9.16 9.79 28.86
C GLN A 148 9.94 10.92 29.52
N ILE A 149 9.67 12.16 29.10
CA ILE A 149 10.29 13.38 29.62
C ILE A 149 9.35 13.99 30.65
N GLY A 150 9.82 14.12 31.89
CA GLY A 150 9.00 14.49 33.04
C GLY A 150 7.80 13.55 33.19
N LYS A 151 6.59 14.12 33.27
CA LYS A 151 5.32 13.36 33.33
C LYS A 151 4.41 13.61 32.14
N HIS A 152 4.80 14.50 31.23
CA HIS A 152 3.91 15.10 30.25
C HIS A 152 4.18 14.65 28.83
N ILE A 153 5.43 14.30 28.50
CA ILE A 153 5.80 13.94 27.12
C ILE A 153 6.27 12.50 27.13
N SER A 154 5.64 11.64 26.34
CA SER A 154 6.05 10.26 26.14
C SER A 154 6.19 9.97 24.66
N GLY A 155 7.02 9.00 24.32
CA GLY A 155 7.21 8.64 22.93
C GLY A 155 8.11 7.45 22.71
N ASN A 156 8.20 7.06 21.45
CA ASN A 156 9.14 6.06 20.96
C ASN A 156 9.73 6.53 19.64
N LEU A 157 11.00 6.17 19.43
CA LEU A 157 11.69 6.28 18.16
C LEU A 157 12.13 4.87 17.76
N ASP A 158 11.52 4.33 16.71
CA ASP A 158 11.80 2.99 16.21
C ASP A 158 12.47 3.08 14.83
N TYR A 159 13.59 2.38 14.66
CA TYR A 159 14.17 2.04 13.38
C TYR A 159 13.86 0.57 13.08
N TYR A 160 13.44 0.28 11.85
CA TYR A 160 13.28 -1.09 11.41
C TYR A 160 13.94 -1.34 10.06
N LYS A 161 14.32 -2.60 9.85
CA LYS A 161 14.72 -3.14 8.56
C LYS A 161 14.06 -4.51 8.38
N ARG A 162 13.26 -4.63 7.33
CA ARG A 162 12.53 -5.83 6.95
C ARG A 162 13.00 -6.30 5.58
N GLU A 163 13.47 -7.54 5.49
CA GLU A 163 13.87 -8.18 4.25
C GLU A 163 12.95 -9.37 3.99
N SER A 164 12.03 -9.20 3.04
CA SER A 164 11.17 -10.26 2.55
C SER A 164 11.86 -10.94 1.38
N MET A 165 12.15 -12.23 1.51
CA MET A 165 12.88 -13.05 0.56
C MET A 165 11.99 -14.19 0.08
N GLU A 166 12.31 -14.73 -1.09
CA GLU A 166 11.59 -15.89 -1.64
C GLU A 166 10.09 -15.62 -1.78
N LEU A 167 9.72 -14.38 -2.10
CA LEU A 167 8.35 -13.99 -2.36
C LEU A 167 7.83 -14.69 -3.61
N LEU A 168 6.57 -15.12 -3.55
CA LEU A 168 5.90 -15.69 -4.71
C LEU A 168 5.56 -14.60 -5.72
N ALA A 169 6.03 -14.78 -6.94
CA ALA A 169 5.73 -13.91 -8.07
C ALA A 169 5.37 -14.76 -9.29
N ALA A 170 4.48 -14.24 -10.13
CA ALA A 170 4.28 -14.79 -11.46
C ALA A 170 5.54 -14.52 -12.28
N SER A 171 6.26 -15.58 -12.62
CA SER A 171 7.49 -15.52 -13.39
C SER A 171 7.36 -16.36 -14.66
N GLN A 172 8.08 -15.94 -15.71
CA GLN A 172 8.18 -16.75 -16.92
C GLN A 172 8.96 -18.02 -16.62
N ILE A 173 8.49 -19.13 -17.17
CA ILE A 173 9.14 -20.45 -17.10
C ILE A 173 9.43 -20.96 -18.51
N ASP A 174 10.25 -21.99 -18.62
CA ASP A 174 10.52 -22.64 -19.89
C ASP A 174 9.22 -23.21 -20.48
N PRO A 175 8.79 -22.76 -21.68
CA PRO A 175 7.54 -23.19 -22.30
C PRO A 175 7.50 -24.69 -22.63
N THR A 176 8.65 -25.38 -22.69
CA THR A 176 8.71 -26.84 -22.84
C THR A 176 8.08 -27.60 -21.66
N ARG A 177 7.86 -26.91 -20.53
CA ARG A 177 7.14 -27.45 -19.36
C ARG A 177 5.61 -27.41 -19.50
N GLY A 178 5.09 -26.98 -20.65
CA GLY A 178 3.66 -26.96 -20.94
C GLY A 178 2.93 -25.68 -20.50
N ALA A 179 3.64 -24.69 -19.93
CA ALA A 179 3.12 -23.33 -19.74
C ALA A 179 4.23 -22.29 -19.87
N SER A 180 3.88 -21.03 -20.13
CA SER A 180 4.82 -19.92 -20.31
C SER A 180 5.05 -19.08 -19.04
N SER A 181 4.25 -19.29 -17.99
CA SER A 181 4.41 -18.65 -16.69
C SER A 181 3.93 -19.56 -15.55
N ALA A 182 4.51 -19.36 -14.37
CA ALA A 182 4.07 -19.98 -13.12
C ALA A 182 4.34 -19.06 -11.94
N VAL A 183 3.58 -19.25 -10.85
CA VAL A 183 3.82 -18.56 -9.58
C VAL A 183 4.92 -19.32 -8.82
N VAL A 184 6.09 -18.70 -8.68
CA VAL A 184 7.27 -19.31 -8.06
C VAL A 184 7.95 -18.33 -7.10
N ASN A 185 8.75 -18.85 -6.16
CA ASN A 185 9.54 -18.02 -5.25
C ASN A 185 10.69 -17.36 -6.03
N ALA A 186 10.47 -16.12 -6.45
CA ALA A 186 11.27 -15.43 -7.46
C ALA A 186 11.50 -13.94 -7.16
N ALA A 187 10.98 -13.43 -6.04
CA ALA A 187 11.08 -12.02 -5.70
C ALA A 187 11.65 -11.80 -4.29
N SER A 188 12.34 -10.68 -4.11
CA SER A 188 12.83 -10.24 -2.80
C SER A 188 12.67 -8.72 -2.67
N ILE A 189 12.15 -8.27 -1.54
CA ILE A 189 11.85 -6.87 -1.24
C ILE A 189 12.50 -6.49 0.09
N ARG A 190 13.09 -5.30 0.14
CA ARG A 190 13.64 -4.71 1.36
C ARG A 190 12.86 -3.45 1.71
N ASN A 191 12.41 -3.37 2.95
CA ASN A 191 11.87 -2.18 3.59
C ASN A 191 12.80 -1.76 4.73
N HIS A 192 12.99 -0.47 4.91
CA HIS A 192 13.55 0.06 6.14
C HIS A 192 13.01 1.45 6.39
N GLY A 193 12.90 1.82 7.65
CA GLY A 193 12.26 3.06 8.02
C GLY A 193 12.52 3.48 9.45
N ILE A 194 12.08 4.69 9.73
CA ILE A 194 12.07 5.29 11.06
C ILE A 194 10.63 5.69 11.37
N GLU A 195 10.20 5.41 12.60
CA GLU A 195 8.90 5.77 13.14
C GLU A 195 9.11 6.53 14.44
N LEU A 196 8.43 7.65 14.58
CA LEU A 196 8.41 8.45 15.80
C LEU A 196 6.95 8.58 16.24
N ALA A 197 6.65 8.12 17.44
CA ALA A 197 5.42 8.43 18.12
C ALA A 197 5.72 9.36 19.30
N LEU A 198 4.96 10.45 19.40
CA LEU A 198 5.02 11.40 20.50
C LEU A 198 3.61 11.63 21.02
N HIS A 199 3.49 11.69 22.33
CA HIS A 199 2.29 12.08 23.04
C HIS A 199 2.66 13.12 24.08
N ALA A 200 1.95 14.24 24.09
CA ALA A 200 2.20 15.37 24.98
C ALA A 200 0.90 15.78 25.68
N ASP A 201 0.89 15.71 27.01
CA ASP A 201 -0.13 16.29 27.89
C ASP A 201 0.31 17.70 28.30
N TRP A 202 0.02 18.68 27.44
CA TRP A 202 0.38 20.09 27.67
C TRP A 202 -0.22 20.63 28.96
N ILE A 203 -1.50 20.30 29.20
CA ILE A 203 -2.20 20.65 30.43
C ILE A 203 -3.01 19.43 30.88
N SER A 204 -2.85 19.02 32.14
CA SER A 204 -3.56 17.88 32.72
C SER A 204 -4.24 18.28 34.03
N ASN A 205 -5.36 19.03 33.91
CA ASN A 205 -6.17 19.47 35.04
C ASN A 205 -7.61 18.91 34.93
N LYS A 206 -8.30 18.73 36.07
CA LYS A 206 -9.68 18.20 36.11
C LYS A 206 -10.70 19.05 35.31
N GLN A 207 -10.45 20.35 35.17
CA GLN A 207 -11.35 21.27 34.48
C GLN A 207 -10.90 21.61 33.06
N PHE A 208 -9.62 21.41 32.75
CA PHE A 208 -9.03 21.69 31.45
C PHE A 208 -7.92 20.68 31.18
N ASN A 209 -8.08 19.87 30.13
CA ASN A 209 -7.04 18.97 29.64
C ASN A 209 -6.75 19.34 28.18
N TRP A 210 -5.48 19.41 27.82
CA TRP A 210 -5.04 19.56 26.45
C TRP A 210 -3.90 18.60 26.17
N ASN A 211 -4.14 17.69 25.22
CA ASN A 211 -3.14 16.74 24.78
C ASN A 211 -3.02 16.68 23.25
N THR A 212 -1.85 16.26 22.81
CA THR A 212 -1.47 16.09 21.40
C THR A 212 -0.82 14.75 21.21
N GLY A 213 -1.20 14.05 20.15
CA GLY A 213 -0.51 12.87 19.64
C GLY A 213 0.05 13.16 18.26
N LEU A 214 1.30 12.79 18.02
CA LEU A 214 1.96 12.85 16.74
C LEU A 214 2.55 11.48 16.45
N VAL A 215 2.19 10.91 15.31
CA VAL A 215 2.87 9.72 14.76
C VAL A 215 3.41 10.12 13.40
N ILE A 216 4.70 9.92 13.15
CA ILE A 216 5.32 10.14 11.85
C ILE A 216 6.16 8.93 11.49
N SER A 217 6.01 8.44 10.27
CA SER A 217 6.81 7.34 9.73
C SER A 217 7.44 7.74 8.42
N LYS A 218 8.66 7.22 8.18
CA LYS A 218 9.32 7.25 6.87
C LYS A 218 9.76 5.85 6.50
N ASN A 219 9.21 5.29 5.44
CA ASN A 219 9.54 3.97 4.91
C ASN A 219 10.16 4.08 3.52
N ILE A 220 11.31 3.44 3.33
CA ILE A 220 11.97 3.28 2.05
C ILE A 220 11.90 1.81 1.66
N ASN A 221 11.27 1.54 0.53
CA ASN A 221 11.14 0.21 -0.03
C ASN A 221 12.01 0.06 -1.29
N LYS A 222 12.51 -1.15 -1.55
CA LYS A 222 13.23 -1.51 -2.77
C LYS A 222 12.95 -2.96 -3.16
N VAL A 223 12.62 -3.21 -4.42
CA VAL A 223 12.66 -4.53 -5.04
C VAL A 223 14.13 -4.89 -5.26
N THR A 224 14.62 -5.87 -4.51
CA THR A 224 16.04 -6.28 -4.52
C THR A 224 16.33 -7.35 -5.54
N ASN A 225 15.36 -8.23 -5.79
CA ASN A 225 15.44 -9.25 -6.82
C ASN A 225 14.04 -9.52 -7.35
N LEU A 226 13.93 -9.78 -8.64
CA LEU A 226 12.70 -10.22 -9.29
C LEU A 226 13.09 -10.96 -10.56
N TYR A 227 12.78 -12.25 -10.62
CA TYR A 227 13.05 -13.07 -11.80
C TYR A 227 12.01 -12.77 -12.89
N LEU A 228 12.37 -11.86 -13.79
CA LEU A 228 11.66 -11.56 -15.02
C LEU A 228 12.62 -11.65 -16.20
N ASN A 229 12.10 -12.03 -17.36
CA ASN A 229 12.88 -12.09 -18.59
C ASN A 229 13.32 -10.68 -19.01
N ASN A 230 14.61 -10.51 -19.33
CA ASN A 230 15.32 -9.23 -19.46
C ASN A 230 14.94 -8.38 -20.68
N LYS A 231 13.92 -8.74 -21.46
CA LYS A 231 13.50 -8.03 -22.68
C LYS A 231 12.01 -7.73 -22.67
N GLN A 232 11.58 -6.94 -21.69
CA GLN A 232 10.21 -6.42 -21.67
C GLN A 232 10.08 -5.17 -22.55
N VAL A 233 8.94 -5.07 -23.23
CA VAL A 233 8.50 -3.85 -23.93
C VAL A 233 8.28 -2.72 -22.93
N SER A 234 8.40 -1.46 -23.38
CA SER A 234 8.28 -0.28 -22.53
C SER A 234 7.01 -0.29 -21.68
N TYR A 235 5.88 -0.67 -22.30
CA TYR A 235 4.58 -0.70 -21.65
C TYR A 235 4.51 -1.65 -20.43
N SER A 236 5.30 -2.72 -20.41
CA SER A 236 5.33 -3.64 -19.27
C SER A 236 5.84 -2.95 -18.00
N TYR A 237 6.80 -2.03 -18.09
CA TYR A 237 7.31 -1.29 -16.93
C TYR A 237 6.36 -0.18 -16.45
N LEU A 238 5.46 0.29 -17.32
CA LEU A 238 4.48 1.32 -17.00
C LEU A 238 3.27 0.77 -16.22
N SER A 239 2.96 -0.51 -16.48
CA SER A 239 1.89 -1.27 -15.82
C SER A 239 2.40 -2.10 -14.64
N ASN A 240 3.70 -2.43 -14.60
CA ASN A 240 4.31 -3.22 -13.54
C ASN A 240 4.86 -2.33 -12.42
N ASN A 241 4.36 -2.53 -11.20
CA ASN A 241 4.81 -1.83 -10.00
C ASN A 241 6.07 -2.43 -9.36
N TYR A 242 6.65 -3.49 -9.95
CA TYR A 242 7.80 -4.21 -9.41
C TYR A 242 8.94 -4.25 -10.43
N VAL A 243 9.98 -3.45 -10.19
CA VAL A 243 11.18 -3.40 -11.02
C VAL A 243 12.41 -3.49 -10.13
N THR A 244 13.29 -4.46 -10.39
CA THR A 244 14.52 -4.67 -9.64
C THR A 244 15.35 -3.39 -9.60
N GLY A 245 15.80 -3.00 -8.40
CA GLY A 245 16.56 -1.77 -8.19
C GLY A 245 15.72 -0.56 -7.78
N TYR A 246 14.40 -0.62 -7.95
CA TYR A 246 13.48 0.49 -7.68
C TYR A 246 12.51 0.18 -6.53
N PRO A 247 11.84 1.20 -5.95
CA PRO A 247 10.78 0.97 -4.96
C PRO A 247 9.61 0.16 -5.52
N VAL A 248 8.90 -0.57 -4.66
CA VAL A 248 7.55 -1.06 -4.99
C VAL A 248 6.67 0.14 -5.27
N GLY A 249 5.97 0.13 -6.41
CA GLY A 249 5.20 1.27 -6.90
C GLY A 249 6.04 2.29 -7.67
N ALA A 250 7.24 1.93 -8.14
CA ALA A 250 8.04 2.79 -9.00
C ALA A 250 7.23 3.26 -10.22
N MET A 251 7.15 4.57 -10.40
CA MET A 251 6.42 5.16 -11.50
C MET A 251 7.37 5.55 -12.62
N PHE A 252 7.29 4.80 -13.71
CA PHE A 252 7.95 5.09 -14.96
C PHE A 252 7.00 5.81 -15.91
N SER A 253 7.53 6.67 -16.77
CA SER A 253 6.80 7.36 -17.82
C SER A 253 7.63 7.43 -19.09
N TYR A 254 6.97 7.65 -20.23
CA TYR A 254 7.63 8.07 -21.45
C TYR A 254 8.10 9.52 -21.34
N ARG A 255 9.25 9.82 -21.93
CA ARG A 255 9.77 11.19 -22.07
C ARG A 255 9.01 11.87 -23.19
N TYR A 256 7.98 12.65 -22.87
CA TYR A 256 7.07 13.19 -23.87
C TYR A 256 7.73 14.30 -24.69
N ALA A 257 7.62 14.23 -26.02
CA ALA A 257 8.26 15.17 -26.95
C ALA A 257 7.30 16.10 -27.70
N GLY A 258 6.03 16.14 -27.29
CA GLY A 258 4.99 16.92 -27.97
C GLY A 258 4.16 16.06 -28.93
N LEU A 259 3.40 16.75 -29.79
CA LEU A 259 2.64 16.12 -30.86
C LEU A 259 3.38 16.30 -32.19
N ASP A 260 3.21 15.37 -33.12
CA ASP A 260 3.64 15.53 -34.50
C ASP A 260 2.68 16.43 -35.28
N THR A 261 2.97 16.67 -36.57
CA THR A 261 2.13 17.51 -37.44
C THR A 261 0.74 16.93 -37.72
N ASN A 262 0.52 15.66 -37.37
CA ASN A 262 -0.78 15.01 -37.46
C ASN A 262 -1.50 15.01 -36.11
N GLY A 263 -0.89 15.56 -35.04
CA GLY A 263 -1.41 15.61 -33.67
C GLY A 263 -1.21 14.31 -32.88
N LEU A 264 -0.30 13.43 -33.31
CA LEU A 264 0.04 12.19 -32.64
C LEU A 264 1.21 12.38 -31.66
N PRO A 265 1.14 11.81 -30.44
CA PRO A 265 2.20 11.85 -29.44
C PRO A 265 3.56 11.34 -29.94
N LEU A 266 4.61 12.12 -29.68
CA LEU A 266 6.02 11.79 -29.87
C LEU A 266 6.73 11.60 -28.53
N MET A 267 7.88 10.93 -28.56
CA MET A 267 8.71 10.71 -27.38
C MET A 267 10.20 10.90 -27.66
N TYR A 268 10.99 11.16 -26.61
CA TYR A 268 12.44 11.16 -26.69
C TYR A 268 12.98 9.76 -26.42
N ASP A 269 13.98 9.34 -27.19
CA ASP A 269 14.80 8.16 -26.90
C ASP A 269 15.77 8.40 -25.73
N LYS A 270 16.58 7.39 -25.40
CA LYS A 270 17.58 7.50 -24.33
C LYS A 270 18.63 8.60 -24.57
N ASN A 271 18.92 8.93 -25.83
CA ASN A 271 19.89 9.93 -26.27
C ASN A 271 19.28 11.34 -26.40
N GLY A 272 17.98 11.50 -26.11
CA GLY A 272 17.28 12.76 -26.24
C GLY A 272 16.85 13.11 -27.67
N LYS A 273 16.85 12.14 -28.60
CA LYS A 273 16.35 12.34 -29.96
C LYS A 273 14.85 12.04 -30.02
N ILE A 274 14.10 12.88 -30.72
CA ILE A 274 12.68 12.68 -30.96
C ILE A 274 12.46 11.46 -31.86
N LYS A 275 11.55 10.58 -31.44
CA LYS A 275 11.09 9.44 -32.22
C LYS A 275 9.58 9.25 -32.09
N SER A 276 9.00 8.57 -33.09
CA SER A 276 7.63 8.07 -33.03
C SER A 276 7.59 6.73 -32.27
N PRO A 277 6.60 6.49 -31.39
CA PRO A 277 6.47 5.21 -30.70
C PRO A 277 6.01 4.10 -31.65
N GLY A 278 6.38 2.85 -31.37
CA GLY A 278 6.01 1.71 -32.22
C GLY A 278 6.36 0.35 -31.61
N TYR A 279 6.33 -0.69 -32.44
CA TYR A 279 6.66 -2.06 -32.05
C TYR A 279 8.06 -2.47 -32.53
N GLY A 280 8.62 -3.54 -31.95
CA GLY A 280 9.87 -4.14 -32.39
C GLY A 280 11.04 -3.22 -32.13
N THR A 281 11.78 -2.85 -33.18
CA THR A 281 12.96 -1.97 -33.06
C THR A 281 12.64 -0.53 -32.66
N LEU A 282 11.36 -0.14 -32.67
CA LEU A 282 10.92 1.18 -32.22
C LEU A 282 10.67 1.24 -30.70
N ASP A 283 10.64 0.11 -30.00
CA ASP A 283 10.49 0.01 -28.56
C ASP A 283 11.81 -0.49 -27.95
N GLU A 284 12.53 0.40 -27.28
CA GLU A 284 13.80 0.08 -26.61
C GLU A 284 13.60 -0.38 -25.15
N GLY A 285 12.36 -0.64 -24.76
CA GLY A 285 12.01 -1.17 -23.44
C GLY A 285 12.29 -0.17 -22.33
N PHE A 286 13.16 -0.54 -21.39
CA PHE A 286 13.46 0.31 -20.24
C PHE A 286 14.16 1.62 -20.62
N ASP A 287 14.93 1.62 -21.71
CA ASP A 287 15.73 2.77 -22.17
C ASP A 287 14.85 3.94 -22.66
N ASP A 288 13.63 3.64 -23.09
CA ASP A 288 12.62 4.59 -23.56
C ASP A 288 11.90 5.34 -22.41
N LEU A 289 12.17 4.94 -21.17
CA LEU A 289 11.45 5.42 -20.00
C LEU A 289 12.29 6.36 -19.13
N VAL A 290 11.58 7.09 -18.29
CA VAL A 290 12.15 7.88 -17.19
C VAL A 290 11.48 7.46 -15.88
N TYR A 291 12.27 7.32 -14.83
CA TYR A 291 11.78 7.09 -13.48
C TYR A 291 11.40 8.43 -12.84
N ASN A 292 10.12 8.62 -12.51
CA ASN A 292 9.65 9.88 -11.93
C ASN A 292 9.57 9.88 -10.39
N GLY A 293 9.62 8.70 -9.76
CA GLY A 293 9.53 8.56 -8.32
C GLY A 293 8.65 7.38 -7.88
N ASN A 294 8.43 7.27 -6.57
CA ASN A 294 7.55 6.25 -6.01
C ASN A 294 6.08 6.70 -6.08
N GLY A 295 5.17 5.81 -6.47
CA GLY A 295 3.72 5.99 -6.46
C GLY A 295 3.05 5.75 -5.11
N ILE A 296 3.80 5.23 -4.13
CA ILE A 296 3.32 4.92 -2.78
C ILE A 296 3.90 5.92 -1.77
N PRO A 297 3.09 6.49 -0.85
CA PRO A 297 3.58 7.36 0.22
C PRO A 297 4.76 6.74 0.98
N SER A 298 5.89 7.45 1.01
CA SER A 298 7.07 7.05 1.79
C SER A 298 7.12 7.75 3.13
N ILE A 299 6.35 8.83 3.31
CA ILE A 299 6.19 9.55 4.57
C ILE A 299 4.70 9.56 4.90
N THR A 300 4.36 9.15 6.12
CA THR A 300 3.00 9.33 6.67
C THR A 300 3.10 10.01 8.01
N MET A 301 2.12 10.87 8.32
CA MET A 301 2.02 11.50 9.62
C MET A 301 0.56 11.58 10.04
N GLY A 302 0.26 11.31 11.30
CA GLY A 302 -1.02 11.56 11.93
C GLY A 302 -0.81 12.50 13.11
N LEU A 303 -1.52 13.61 13.11
CA LEU A 303 -1.55 14.57 14.21
C LEU A 303 -2.95 14.58 14.81
N SER A 304 -3.06 14.20 16.08
CA SER A 304 -4.30 14.26 16.85
C SER A 304 -4.19 15.32 17.94
N ASN A 305 -5.22 16.13 18.12
CA ASN A 305 -5.30 17.12 19.19
C ASN A 305 -6.63 16.96 19.93
N ARG A 306 -6.59 16.97 21.26
CA ARG A 306 -7.78 16.89 22.11
C ARG A 306 -7.74 17.97 23.18
N ILE A 307 -8.84 18.71 23.29
CA ILE A 307 -9.06 19.69 24.34
C ILE A 307 -10.34 19.31 25.08
N ASP A 308 -10.23 19.05 26.38
CA ASP A 308 -11.34 18.81 27.28
C ASP A 308 -11.53 20.04 28.17
N ILE A 309 -12.77 20.55 28.26
CA ILE A 309 -13.17 21.64 29.15
C ILE A 309 -14.36 21.16 29.98
N GLY A 310 -14.10 20.77 31.23
CA GLY A 310 -15.11 20.23 32.14
C GLY A 310 -15.73 18.91 31.64
N ASN A 311 -16.95 18.98 31.11
CA ASN A 311 -17.68 17.83 30.55
C ASN A 311 -17.74 17.85 29.01
N PHE A 312 -17.11 18.84 28.39
CA PHE A 312 -17.07 19.03 26.95
C PHE A 312 -15.70 18.63 26.43
N TYR A 313 -15.61 18.04 25.24
CA TYR A 313 -14.33 17.90 24.55
C TYR A 313 -14.46 18.15 23.05
N VAL A 314 -13.37 18.65 22.48
CA VAL A 314 -13.14 18.74 21.04
C VAL A 314 -11.90 17.92 20.71
N TYR A 315 -12.02 17.11 19.67
CA TYR A 315 -10.94 16.32 19.11
C TYR A 315 -10.82 16.61 17.62
N ALA A 316 -9.60 16.79 17.13
CA ALA A 316 -9.30 16.93 15.72
C ALA A 316 -8.13 16.04 15.32
N MET A 317 -8.21 15.44 14.13
CA MET A 317 -7.15 14.62 13.57
C MET A 317 -6.84 15.02 12.12
N VAL A 318 -5.56 15.21 11.84
CA VAL A 318 -5.04 15.54 10.50
C VAL A 318 -4.01 14.48 10.11
N ASP A 319 -4.26 13.83 8.98
CA ASP A 319 -3.29 12.92 8.36
C ASP A 319 -2.54 13.66 7.24
N PHE A 320 -1.28 13.31 7.05
CA PHE A 320 -0.44 13.72 5.94
C PHE A 320 0.17 12.50 5.27
N TYR A 321 0.18 12.52 3.95
CA TYR A 321 0.83 11.52 3.12
C TYR A 321 1.76 12.24 2.15
N GLY A 322 3.02 11.82 2.10
CA GLY A 322 4.06 12.53 1.34
C GLY A 322 5.21 11.64 0.86
N GLY A 323 6.17 12.28 0.20
CA GLY A 323 7.35 11.60 -0.35
C GLY A 323 7.05 10.65 -1.51
N PHE A 324 5.99 10.93 -2.27
CA PHE A 324 5.56 10.14 -3.43
C PHE A 324 5.03 11.04 -4.55
N LYS A 325 4.83 10.43 -5.72
CA LYS A 325 4.34 11.05 -6.94
C LYS A 325 3.02 10.43 -7.35
N THR A 326 2.21 11.18 -8.06
CA THR A 326 0.96 10.65 -8.64
C THR A 326 0.85 11.10 -10.08
N ARG A 327 0.13 10.33 -10.89
CA ARG A 327 -0.14 10.66 -12.29
C ARG A 327 -1.54 11.25 -12.41
N ILE A 328 -1.64 12.46 -12.95
CA ILE A 328 -2.94 13.04 -13.32
C ILE A 328 -3.46 12.31 -14.57
N PRO A 329 -4.76 11.99 -14.65
CA PRO A 329 -5.34 11.43 -15.86
C PRO A 329 -5.10 12.38 -17.04
N SER A 330 -4.74 11.82 -18.19
CA SER A 330 -4.52 12.64 -19.39
C SER A 330 -5.86 13.11 -19.95
N THR A 331 -5.96 14.41 -20.21
CA THR A 331 -7.15 15.05 -20.77
C THR A 331 -7.51 14.41 -22.12
N SER A 332 -8.77 14.06 -22.33
CA SER A 332 -9.23 13.50 -23.61
C SER A 332 -10.60 14.03 -23.98
N VAL A 333 -10.71 14.48 -25.23
CA VAL A 333 -11.99 14.88 -25.84
C VAL A 333 -12.92 13.69 -26.10
N ASN A 334 -12.37 12.46 -26.19
CA ASN A 334 -13.13 11.22 -26.34
C ASN A 334 -13.68 10.65 -25.02
N ALA A 335 -13.33 11.25 -23.87
CA ALA A 335 -13.83 10.77 -22.59
C ALA A 335 -15.35 10.99 -22.48
N THR A 336 -16.09 10.05 -21.87
CA THR A 336 -17.54 10.21 -21.62
C THR A 336 -17.87 11.49 -20.84
N ARG A 337 -16.92 11.97 -20.02
CA ARG A 337 -16.97 13.25 -19.31
C ARG A 337 -15.62 13.94 -19.47
N PRO A 338 -15.41 14.71 -20.55
CA PRO A 338 -14.15 15.39 -20.80
C PRO A 338 -13.77 16.31 -19.64
N GLN A 339 -12.50 16.32 -19.28
CA GLN A 339 -11.97 17.22 -18.26
C GLN A 339 -11.85 18.64 -18.82
N GLN A 340 -11.84 19.65 -17.93
CA GLN A 340 -11.55 21.03 -18.33
C GLN A 340 -10.21 21.09 -19.10
N GLY A 341 -10.18 21.81 -20.23
CA GLY A 341 -9.05 21.87 -21.14
C GLY A 341 -9.08 20.84 -22.27
N ALA A 342 -10.01 19.87 -22.26
CA ALA A 342 -10.18 18.91 -23.34
C ALA A 342 -10.63 19.55 -24.65
N GLU A 343 -11.30 20.70 -24.57
CA GLU A 343 -11.74 21.52 -25.71
C GLU A 343 -10.57 22.08 -26.54
N ASN A 344 -9.38 22.15 -25.94
CA ASN A 344 -8.15 22.61 -26.57
C ASN A 344 -7.43 21.50 -27.32
N TYR A 345 -8.10 20.42 -27.71
CA TYR A 345 -7.51 19.33 -28.49
C TYR A 345 -7.01 19.79 -29.87
N PHE A 346 -6.03 19.07 -30.40
CA PHE A 346 -5.48 19.28 -31.74
C PHE A 346 -6.57 19.13 -32.82
N LYS A 347 -6.75 20.15 -33.66
CA LYS A 347 -7.75 20.17 -34.75
C LYS A 347 -7.11 20.23 -36.12
N GLN A 348 -6.00 20.95 -36.25
CA GLN A 348 -5.31 21.16 -37.51
C GLN A 348 -3.79 21.31 -37.33
N LYS A 349 -3.05 21.10 -38.42
CA LYS A 349 -1.59 21.29 -38.46
C LYS A 349 -1.22 22.71 -38.00
N GLY A 350 -0.25 22.80 -37.10
CA GLY A 350 0.16 24.02 -36.40
C GLY A 350 -0.30 24.06 -34.95
N ASP A 351 -1.37 23.33 -34.58
CA ASP A 351 -1.87 23.29 -33.21
C ASP A 351 -0.86 22.62 -32.26
N GLU A 352 0.04 21.75 -32.75
CA GLU A 352 1.07 21.08 -31.95
C GLU A 352 2.00 22.03 -31.18
N ALA A 353 2.08 23.29 -31.60
CA ALA A 353 2.87 24.33 -30.92
C ALA A 353 2.14 24.95 -29.71
N THR A 354 0.82 24.80 -29.62
CA THR A 354 -0.02 25.48 -28.61
C THR A 354 -0.76 24.50 -27.72
N THR A 355 -1.13 23.34 -28.24
CA THR A 355 -1.79 22.29 -27.49
C THR A 355 -0.94 21.04 -27.36
N SER A 356 -1.25 20.33 -26.29
CA SER A 356 -0.70 19.04 -25.96
C SER A 356 -1.81 18.02 -25.75
N VAL A 357 -3.06 18.37 -26.09
CA VAL A 357 -4.21 17.48 -26.02
C VAL A 357 -4.38 16.82 -27.38
N MET A 358 -4.30 15.49 -27.41
CA MET A 358 -4.38 14.71 -28.63
C MET A 358 -5.72 14.92 -29.35
N GLY A 359 -5.68 14.94 -30.69
CA GLY A 359 -6.85 15.11 -31.54
C GLY A 359 -7.87 13.97 -31.50
N LEU A 360 -8.97 14.15 -32.22
CA LEU A 360 -9.97 13.11 -32.48
C LEU A 360 -9.52 12.25 -33.67
N TYR A 361 -9.14 11.01 -33.41
CA TYR A 361 -8.79 10.05 -34.45
C TYR A 361 -9.71 8.84 -34.42
N PRO A 362 -10.06 8.29 -35.61
CA PRO A 362 -10.64 6.96 -35.70
C PRO A 362 -9.74 5.90 -35.07
N TYR A 363 -10.34 4.87 -34.46
CA TYR A 363 -9.60 3.82 -33.73
C TYR A 363 -8.53 3.11 -34.57
N TRP A 364 -8.72 3.01 -35.89
CA TRP A 364 -7.75 2.37 -36.81
C TRP A 364 -6.55 3.26 -37.18
N LEU A 365 -6.62 4.57 -36.92
CA LEU A 365 -5.53 5.52 -37.18
C LEU A 365 -4.61 5.72 -35.95
N ILE A 366 -5.14 5.52 -34.74
CA ILE A 366 -4.34 5.50 -33.51
C ILE A 366 -3.86 4.07 -33.26
N ASN A 367 -2.55 3.87 -33.34
CA ASN A 367 -1.94 2.69 -32.76
C ASN A 367 -1.87 2.84 -31.23
N ALA A 368 -2.01 1.73 -30.51
CA ALA A 368 -1.95 1.66 -29.04
C ALA A 368 -0.71 2.37 -28.46
N TYR A 369 0.43 2.33 -29.16
CA TYR A 369 1.68 2.96 -28.70
C TYR A 369 1.58 4.48 -28.52
N HIS A 370 0.89 5.20 -29.41
CA HIS A 370 0.65 6.63 -29.25
C HIS A 370 -0.22 6.90 -28.02
N SER A 371 -1.24 6.07 -27.80
CA SER A 371 -2.09 6.18 -26.61
C SER A 371 -1.33 5.87 -25.32
N TYR A 372 -0.34 4.96 -25.35
CA TYR A 372 0.53 4.69 -24.21
C TYR A 372 1.43 5.88 -23.90
N VAL A 373 2.09 6.47 -24.91
CA VAL A 373 2.91 7.68 -24.72
C VAL A 373 2.06 8.82 -24.15
N TYR A 374 0.87 9.04 -24.70
CA TYR A 374 -0.04 10.05 -24.19
C TYR A 374 -0.47 9.80 -22.74
N SER A 375 -0.89 8.58 -22.42
CA SER A 375 -1.44 8.26 -21.10
C SER A 375 -0.37 8.20 -20.00
N TYR A 376 0.86 7.83 -20.37
CA TYR A 376 1.98 7.60 -19.45
C TYR A 376 3.13 8.58 -19.70
N GLN A 377 2.81 9.81 -20.09
CA GLN A 377 3.79 10.89 -20.24
C GLN A 377 4.34 11.36 -18.88
N ASP A 378 5.61 11.74 -18.85
CA ASP A 378 6.29 12.28 -17.67
C ASP A 378 5.69 13.58 -17.15
N ARG A 379 5.20 14.46 -18.04
CA ARG A 379 4.54 15.71 -17.66
C ARG A 379 3.24 15.55 -16.87
N SER A 380 2.60 14.38 -16.93
CA SER A 380 1.39 14.11 -16.12
C SER A 380 1.75 13.65 -14.70
N VAL A 381 3.03 13.54 -14.37
CA VAL A 381 3.49 13.19 -13.03
C VAL A 381 3.67 14.44 -12.18
N VAL A 382 2.89 14.53 -11.10
CA VAL A 382 2.93 15.63 -10.14
C VAL A 382 3.28 15.14 -8.73
N ASN A 383 3.54 16.09 -7.82
CA ASN A 383 3.71 15.77 -6.40
C ASN A 383 2.41 15.13 -5.87
N GLY A 384 2.53 13.94 -5.25
CA GLY A 384 1.40 13.22 -4.68
C GLY A 384 0.99 13.69 -3.29
N ALA A 385 1.78 14.54 -2.62
CA ALA A 385 1.57 14.86 -1.22
C ALA A 385 0.21 15.54 -0.95
N TYR A 386 -0.45 15.16 0.15
CA TYR A 386 -1.71 15.76 0.57
C TYR A 386 -1.94 15.65 2.08
N PHE A 387 -2.76 16.56 2.61
CA PHE A 387 -3.35 16.48 3.95
C PHE A 387 -4.80 16.00 3.89
N VAL A 388 -5.25 15.30 4.92
CA VAL A 388 -6.66 14.95 5.14
C VAL A 388 -7.06 15.39 6.54
N LEU A 389 -8.10 16.22 6.64
CA LEU A 389 -8.80 16.44 7.90
C LEU A 389 -9.66 15.20 8.15
N ARG A 390 -9.09 14.25 8.90
CA ARG A 390 -9.64 12.90 9.05
C ARG A 390 -10.84 12.91 9.97
N ASP A 391 -10.73 13.56 11.13
CA ASP A 391 -11.78 13.55 12.14
C ASP A 391 -11.89 14.92 12.81
N ILE A 392 -13.13 15.37 13.00
CA ILE A 392 -13.49 16.34 14.03
C ILE A 392 -14.59 15.71 14.87
N THR A 393 -14.36 15.62 16.18
CA THR A 393 -15.35 15.14 17.14
C THR A 393 -15.60 16.20 18.20
N VAL A 394 -16.87 16.47 18.45
CA VAL A 394 -17.34 17.31 19.54
C VAL A 394 -18.22 16.46 20.44
N SER A 395 -17.99 16.50 21.74
CA SER A 395 -18.78 15.72 22.68
C SER A 395 -19.10 16.52 23.93
N TYR A 396 -20.30 16.27 24.47
CA TYR A 396 -20.72 16.78 25.77
C TYR A 396 -21.33 15.68 26.62
N ASN A 397 -20.84 15.58 27.86
CA ASN A 397 -21.32 14.63 28.84
C ASN A 397 -22.26 15.29 29.87
N PHE A 398 -23.52 14.88 29.86
CA PHE A 398 -24.59 15.39 30.69
C PHE A 398 -24.65 14.76 32.10
N ARG A 399 -23.65 13.97 32.52
CA ARG A 399 -23.58 13.33 33.86
C ARG A 399 -23.80 14.25 35.07
N LYS A 400 -23.68 15.58 34.91
CA LYS A 400 -23.92 16.57 35.98
C LYS A 400 -25.31 17.20 35.93
N VAL A 401 -26.14 16.86 34.95
CA VAL A 401 -27.51 17.37 34.84
C VAL A 401 -28.42 16.59 35.77
N LYS A 402 -29.05 17.28 36.73
CA LYS A 402 -29.91 16.66 37.75
C LYS A 402 -31.01 15.79 37.16
N ALA A 403 -31.66 16.24 36.09
CA ALA A 403 -32.72 15.47 35.42
C ALA A 403 -32.21 14.13 34.86
N ILE A 404 -30.99 14.10 34.32
CA ILE A 404 -30.36 12.87 33.80
C ILE A 404 -30.02 11.91 34.93
N GLN A 405 -29.49 12.44 36.04
CA GLN A 405 -29.21 11.64 37.24
C GLN A 405 -30.50 11.08 37.85
N GLN A 406 -31.57 11.87 37.90
CA GLN A 406 -32.89 11.44 38.39
C GLN A 406 -33.54 10.38 37.49
N ALA A 407 -33.24 10.39 36.19
CA ALA A 407 -33.69 9.36 35.27
C ALA A 407 -32.87 8.05 35.38
N GLY A 408 -31.89 7.97 36.29
CA GLY A 408 -31.12 6.77 36.58
C GLY A 408 -29.90 6.55 35.68
N PHE A 409 -29.40 7.59 34.99
CA PHE A 409 -28.19 7.47 34.16
C PHE A 409 -26.93 7.88 34.92
N SER A 410 -25.96 6.98 35.02
CA SER A 410 -24.58 7.26 35.45
C SER A 410 -23.71 7.91 34.37
N ASN A 411 -24.02 7.68 33.09
CA ASN A 411 -23.38 8.36 31.96
C ASN A 411 -24.42 8.71 30.89
N PHE A 412 -24.32 9.92 30.32
CA PHE A 412 -25.15 10.34 29.20
C PHE A 412 -24.32 11.31 28.34
N GLU A 413 -23.76 10.82 27.24
CA GLU A 413 -22.86 11.58 26.37
C GLU A 413 -23.44 11.68 24.96
N LEU A 414 -23.56 12.90 24.45
CA LEU A 414 -23.87 13.16 23.06
C LEU A 414 -22.58 13.49 22.31
N LYS A 415 -22.32 12.76 21.23
CA LYS A 415 -21.12 12.90 20.39
C LYS A 415 -21.52 13.22 18.96
N LEU A 416 -20.96 14.29 18.43
CA LEU A 416 -21.06 14.68 17.03
C LEU A 416 -19.69 14.46 16.39
N GLN A 417 -19.64 13.63 15.35
CA GLN A 417 -18.40 13.31 14.64
C GLN A 417 -18.57 13.57 13.15
N ALA A 418 -17.58 14.23 12.55
CA ALA A 418 -17.43 14.39 11.13
C ALA A 418 -16.11 13.75 10.68
N THR A 419 -16.18 12.80 9.74
CA THR A 419 -15.02 12.07 9.24
C THR A 419 -14.76 12.37 7.76
N ASN A 420 -13.50 12.31 7.33
CA ASN A 420 -13.03 12.59 5.97
C ASN A 420 -13.55 13.95 5.42
N ILE A 421 -13.47 14.99 6.25
CA ILE A 421 -14.10 16.30 6.03
C ILE A 421 -13.52 17.00 4.79
N GLY A 422 -12.20 16.87 4.59
CA GLY A 422 -11.53 17.53 3.49
C GLY A 422 -10.15 16.96 3.21
N THR A 423 -9.74 17.10 1.96
CA THR A 423 -8.41 16.74 1.47
C THR A 423 -7.79 17.99 0.83
N LEU A 424 -6.53 18.27 1.15
CA LEU A 424 -5.74 19.34 0.56
C LEU A 424 -4.53 18.74 -0.15
N ALA A 425 -4.56 18.72 -1.49
CA ALA A 425 -3.43 18.29 -2.30
C ALA A 425 -2.38 19.40 -2.42
N LEU A 426 -1.09 19.03 -2.35
CA LEU A 426 0.06 19.93 -2.42
C LEU A 426 0.70 19.91 -3.82
N ASN A 427 -0.12 20.16 -4.85
CA ASN A 427 0.30 20.35 -6.24
C ASN A 427 -0.57 21.40 -6.93
N SER A 428 -0.10 21.92 -8.06
CA SER A 428 -0.78 22.96 -8.86
C SER A 428 -2.17 22.54 -9.35
N GLU A 429 -2.35 21.24 -9.59
CA GLU A 429 -3.57 20.67 -10.15
C GLU A 429 -4.64 20.40 -9.08
N HIS A 430 -4.33 20.61 -7.81
CA HIS A 430 -5.17 20.26 -6.66
C HIS A 430 -5.66 18.79 -6.69
N TYR A 431 -4.87 17.90 -7.28
CA TYR A 431 -5.21 16.49 -7.47
C TYR A 431 -4.64 15.60 -6.35
N SER A 432 -5.44 14.69 -5.81
CA SER A 432 -4.99 13.66 -4.85
C SER A 432 -5.50 12.29 -5.29
N ILE A 433 -4.67 11.26 -5.11
CA ILE A 433 -5.06 9.88 -5.35
C ILE A 433 -6.10 9.38 -4.34
N ALA A 434 -6.17 10.00 -3.14
CA ALA A 434 -7.09 9.61 -2.08
C ALA A 434 -8.56 9.69 -2.50
N THR A 435 -8.89 10.59 -3.44
CA THR A 435 -10.27 10.78 -3.89
C THR A 435 -10.66 9.85 -5.05
N GLY A 436 -9.70 9.06 -5.57
CA GLY A 436 -9.92 8.03 -6.60
C GLY A 436 -10.36 8.56 -7.96
N SER A 437 -10.57 9.87 -8.11
CA SER A 437 -11.03 10.49 -9.35
C SER A 437 -10.66 11.97 -9.35
N TYR A 438 -10.12 12.46 -10.47
CA TYR A 438 -9.90 13.89 -10.70
C TYR A 438 -11.20 14.71 -10.58
N LEU A 439 -12.36 14.06 -10.77
CA LEU A 439 -13.69 14.68 -10.68
C LEU A 439 -14.17 14.85 -9.24
N ARG A 440 -13.65 14.06 -8.30
CA ARG A 440 -13.96 14.19 -6.87
C ARG A 440 -12.80 14.87 -6.18
N ARG A 441 -12.99 16.14 -5.82
CA ARG A 441 -11.97 16.90 -5.10
C ARG A 441 -11.90 16.55 -3.60
N LYS A 442 -12.88 15.80 -3.09
CA LYS A 442 -12.97 15.42 -1.68
C LYS A 442 -13.46 13.99 -1.53
N LEU A 443 -12.96 13.31 -0.51
CA LEU A 443 -13.61 12.12 0.04
C LEU A 443 -15.01 12.50 0.51
N VAL A 444 -15.95 11.56 0.47
CA VAL A 444 -17.31 11.81 0.95
C VAL A 444 -17.26 11.95 2.48
N PRO A 445 -17.59 13.12 3.03
CA PRO A 445 -17.61 13.29 4.47
C PRO A 445 -18.73 12.46 5.08
N THR A 446 -18.48 11.82 6.22
CA THR A 446 -19.51 11.10 6.98
C THR A 446 -19.76 11.82 8.30
N TYR A 447 -21.03 12.11 8.57
CA TYR A 447 -21.46 12.76 9.80
C TYR A 447 -22.20 11.74 10.66
N THR A 448 -21.76 11.57 11.90
CA THR A 448 -22.33 10.62 12.86
C THR A 448 -22.76 11.35 14.12
N ILE A 449 -23.96 11.04 14.58
CA ILE A 449 -24.46 11.44 15.90
C ILE A 449 -24.54 10.17 16.74
N GLY A 450 -23.79 10.12 17.81
CA GLY A 450 -23.77 9.00 18.75
C GLY A 450 -24.29 9.44 20.12
N LEU A 451 -25.19 8.65 20.69
CA LEU A 451 -25.61 8.77 22.08
C LEU A 451 -25.03 7.60 22.86
N PHE A 452 -24.25 7.90 23.89
CA PHE A 452 -23.61 6.89 24.75
C PHE A 452 -24.17 7.03 26.16
N THR A 453 -24.94 6.03 26.59
CA THR A 453 -25.57 6.02 27.91
C THR A 453 -25.12 4.82 28.73
N ASN A 454 -25.01 5.00 30.04
CA ASN A 454 -24.98 3.93 31.03
C ASN A 454 -25.99 4.26 32.11
N PHE A 455 -26.71 3.24 32.58
CA PHE A 455 -27.61 3.33 33.72
C PHE A 455 -26.79 3.12 34.98
#